data_AF-A0A935JMC9-F1
#
_entry.id   AF-A0A935JMC9-F1
#
_cell.length_a   1.000
_cell.length_b   1.000
_cell.length_c   1.000
_cell.angle_alpha   90.00
_cell.angle_beta   90.00
_cell.angle_gamma   90.00
#
_symmetry.space_group_name_H-M   'P 1'
#
loop_
_entity.id
_entity.type
_entity.pdbx_description
1 polymer ?
#
loop_
_entity_poly.entity_id
_entity_poly.type
_entity_poly.pdbx_seq_one_letter_code
_entity_poly.pdbx_strand_id
1 'polypeptide(L)'
;MPRVILLNPFVKHYAGSVFDLNEAVYPSDWDVDERNLEKQSRFANKVYLLPDAGNGRSAELSVQDTTLCPEEIFTNIHIKNGPCRITAVKEHPMDPENIQLITTRLLTVQLEGTLYPLNNNILLQSTGEKKFDTIEIYNSLSNQIIQELDGFSDTKTLNFQEAHPGFYRVLLFNSQMPVLELSLFKNFPLVVSPIKYTNKFQCIPTVW
;
A
#
# COMPACT_ATOMS: atom_id res chain seq x y z
N MET A 1 -6.51 14.46 -1.38
CA MET A 1 -6.58 13.03 -0.98
C MET A 1 -7.29 12.95 0.37
N PRO A 2 -8.54 12.47 0.44
CA PRO A 2 -9.20 12.23 1.72
C PRO A 2 -8.48 11.15 2.54
N ARG A 3 -8.40 11.38 3.86
CA ARG A 3 -8.03 10.36 4.84
C ARG A 3 -9.28 9.69 5.37
N VAL A 4 -9.37 8.38 5.23
CA VAL A 4 -10.55 7.60 5.63
C VAL A 4 -10.18 6.54 6.67
N ILE A 5 -11.15 6.23 7.53
CA ILE A 5 -11.10 5.13 8.48
C ILE A 5 -12.07 4.06 8.00
N LEU A 6 -11.61 2.82 8.00
CA LEU A 6 -12.42 1.67 7.68
C LEU A 6 -13.37 1.31 8.84
N LEU A 7 -14.67 1.20 8.57
CA LEU A 7 -15.68 0.85 9.58
C LEU A 7 -15.81 -0.66 9.78
N ASN A 8 -15.71 -1.43 8.70
CA ASN A 8 -15.83 -2.89 8.67
C ASN A 8 -14.54 -3.52 8.13
N PRO A 9 -14.08 -4.69 8.60
CA PRO A 9 -12.91 -5.33 8.02
C PRO A 9 -13.04 -5.51 6.50
N PHE A 10 -11.98 -5.21 5.76
CA PHE A 10 -11.96 -5.21 4.31
C PHE A 10 -10.66 -5.86 3.85
N VAL A 11 -10.76 -7.01 3.18
CA VAL A 11 -9.66 -7.77 2.58
C VAL A 11 -8.31 -7.61 3.30
N LYS A 12 -8.03 -8.45 4.31
CA LYS A 12 -6.78 -8.39 5.10
C LYS A 12 -6.49 -7.06 5.82
N HIS A 13 -7.36 -6.05 5.72
CA HIS A 13 -7.35 -4.84 6.54
C HIS A 13 -8.41 -4.95 7.65
N TYR A 14 -8.02 -4.68 8.89
CA TYR A 14 -8.92 -4.70 10.04
C TYR A 14 -9.75 -3.42 10.09
N ALA A 15 -10.93 -3.50 10.69
CA ALA A 15 -11.70 -2.30 11.04
C ALA A 15 -10.83 -1.32 11.81
N GLY A 16 -10.97 -0.05 11.49
CA GLY A 16 -10.16 1.05 12.03
C GLY A 16 -8.87 1.33 11.28
N SER A 17 -8.52 0.54 10.25
CA SER A 17 -7.41 0.85 9.36
C SER A 17 -7.62 2.21 8.72
N VAL A 18 -6.54 2.99 8.60
CA VAL A 18 -6.58 4.34 8.05
C VAL A 18 -5.85 4.37 6.70
N PHE A 19 -6.42 5.06 5.73
CA PHE A 19 -5.89 5.20 4.39
C PHE A 19 -5.94 6.65 3.92
N ASP A 20 -4.91 7.09 3.21
CA ASP A 20 -4.97 8.29 2.37
C ASP A 20 -5.26 7.83 0.94
N LEU A 21 -6.37 8.28 0.34
CA LEU A 21 -6.85 7.81 -0.97
C LEU A 21 -7.14 8.99 -1.91
N ASN A 22 -7.31 8.68 -3.19
CA ASN A 22 -7.86 9.62 -4.17
C ASN A 22 -9.35 9.90 -3.87
N GLU A 23 -9.92 10.93 -4.51
CA GLU A 23 -11.34 11.22 -4.36
C GLU A 23 -12.21 10.04 -4.82
N ALA A 24 -13.34 9.85 -4.13
CA ALA A 24 -14.25 8.77 -4.45
C ALA A 24 -14.91 9.00 -5.82
N VAL A 25 -14.92 7.95 -6.63
CA VAL A 25 -15.49 7.92 -7.98
C VAL A 25 -16.73 7.03 -8.01
N TYR A 26 -17.43 7.00 -9.16
CA TYR A 26 -18.44 5.98 -9.40
C TYR A 26 -17.78 4.64 -9.77
N PRO A 27 -18.42 3.49 -9.51
CA PRO A 27 -17.85 2.18 -9.78
C PRO A 27 -17.68 2.01 -11.29
N SER A 28 -16.67 1.25 -11.72
CA SER A 28 -16.34 1.10 -13.15
C SER A 28 -17.48 0.54 -14.00
N ASP A 29 -18.39 -0.22 -13.38
CA ASP A 29 -19.41 -1.01 -14.06
C ASP A 29 -20.71 -0.22 -14.30
N TRP A 30 -20.71 1.08 -13.98
CA TRP A 30 -21.88 1.94 -14.15
C TRP A 30 -21.76 2.80 -15.40
N ASP A 31 -22.72 2.65 -16.31
CA ASP A 31 -22.97 3.67 -17.32
C ASP A 31 -23.35 4.97 -16.60
N VAL A 32 -22.55 6.02 -16.82
CA VAL A 32 -22.75 7.35 -16.24
C VAL A 32 -23.93 8.03 -16.96
N ASP A 33 -25.14 7.47 -16.81
CA ASP A 33 -26.38 8.13 -17.26
C ASP A 33 -26.80 9.15 -16.19
N GLU A 34 -26.66 10.43 -16.52
CA GLU A 34 -27.01 11.58 -15.67
C GLU A 34 -28.44 11.49 -15.10
N ARG A 35 -29.36 10.80 -15.77
CA ARG A 35 -30.76 10.65 -15.32
C ARG A 35 -30.94 9.66 -14.16
N ASN A 36 -29.99 8.73 -13.98
CA ASN A 36 -29.99 7.80 -12.85
C ASN A 36 -29.33 8.41 -11.60
N LEU A 37 -28.42 9.38 -11.80
CA LEU A 37 -27.71 10.08 -10.73
C LEU A 37 -28.63 10.91 -9.82
N GLU A 38 -29.69 11.50 -10.35
CA GLU A 38 -30.68 12.26 -9.56
C GLU A 38 -31.53 11.39 -8.63
N LYS A 39 -31.73 10.12 -8.97
CA LYS A 39 -32.60 9.20 -8.20
C LYS A 39 -31.85 8.38 -7.17
N GLN A 40 -30.52 8.48 -7.15
CA GLN A 40 -29.66 7.72 -6.25
C GLN A 40 -29.13 8.62 -5.15
N SER A 41 -29.12 8.09 -3.92
CA SER A 41 -28.43 8.77 -2.82
C SER A 41 -26.96 9.01 -3.23
N ARG A 42 -26.54 10.27 -3.24
CA ARG A 42 -25.23 10.74 -3.75
C ARG A 42 -24.00 10.04 -3.13
N PHE A 43 -24.18 9.34 -2.00
CA PHE A 43 -23.14 8.60 -1.29
C PHE A 43 -23.22 7.08 -1.45
N ALA A 44 -24.36 6.53 -1.88
CA ALA A 44 -24.58 5.09 -1.78
C ALA A 44 -23.77 4.26 -2.77
N ASN A 45 -23.38 4.86 -3.90
CA ASN A 45 -22.74 4.14 -5.00
C ASN A 45 -21.29 4.60 -5.24
N LYS A 46 -20.72 5.46 -4.39
CA LYS A 46 -19.34 5.91 -4.60
C LYS A 46 -18.35 4.93 -3.99
N VAL A 47 -17.22 4.77 -4.66
CA VAL A 47 -16.11 3.90 -4.24
C VAL A 47 -14.80 4.67 -4.23
N TYR A 48 -13.93 4.33 -3.29
CA TYR A 48 -12.53 4.65 -3.36
C TYR A 48 -11.79 3.54 -4.11
N LEU A 49 -10.83 3.92 -4.94
CA LEU A 49 -9.91 2.96 -5.53
C LEU A 49 -8.75 2.70 -4.56
N LEU A 50 -8.65 1.47 -4.07
CA LEU A 50 -7.54 1.00 -3.27
C LEU A 50 -6.52 0.32 -4.21
N PRO A 51 -5.29 0.85 -4.40
CA PRO A 51 -4.32 0.24 -5.31
C PRO A 51 -3.90 -1.17 -4.89
N ASP A 52 -4.06 -1.50 -3.62
CA ASP A 52 -3.71 -2.79 -3.05
C ASP A 52 -4.60 -3.11 -1.84
N ALA A 53 -5.38 -4.19 -1.97
CA ALA A 53 -6.24 -4.71 -0.92
C ALA A 53 -5.52 -5.69 0.03
N GLY A 54 -4.21 -5.55 0.22
CA GLY A 54 -3.40 -6.42 1.09
C GLY A 54 -2.97 -7.74 0.44
N ASN A 55 -3.14 -7.89 -0.87
CA ASN A 55 -2.70 -9.03 -1.68
C ASN A 55 -2.03 -8.62 -3.00
N GLY A 56 -1.63 -7.35 -3.15
CA GLY A 56 -1.04 -6.78 -4.34
C GLY A 56 -1.98 -6.65 -5.52
N ARG A 57 -3.29 -6.57 -5.27
CA ARG A 57 -4.30 -6.31 -6.29
C ARG A 57 -5.16 -5.13 -5.87
N SER A 58 -5.51 -4.31 -6.85
CA SER A 58 -6.43 -3.21 -6.63
C SER A 58 -7.83 -3.72 -6.29
N ALA A 59 -8.56 -2.96 -5.48
CA ALA A 59 -9.96 -3.22 -5.18
C ALA A 59 -10.73 -1.92 -5.05
N GLU A 60 -12.04 -2.01 -5.28
CA GLU A 60 -12.97 -0.94 -4.96
C GLU A 60 -13.41 -1.05 -3.50
N LEU A 61 -13.31 0.07 -2.78
CA LEU A 61 -13.73 0.20 -1.38
C LEU A 61 -14.96 1.12 -1.33
N SER A 62 -16.10 0.60 -0.87
CA SER A 62 -17.32 1.41 -0.76
C SER A 62 -17.14 2.56 0.22
N VAL A 63 -17.62 3.76 -0.14
CA VAL A 63 -17.65 4.92 0.77
C VAL A 63 -18.46 4.61 2.02
N GLN A 64 -19.51 3.79 1.92
CA GLN A 64 -20.36 3.41 3.06
C GLN A 64 -19.63 2.59 4.13
N ASP A 65 -18.58 1.86 3.75
CA ASP A 65 -17.75 1.08 4.66
C ASP A 65 -16.65 1.93 5.31
N THR A 66 -16.68 3.24 5.09
CA THR A 66 -15.67 4.17 5.57
C THR A 66 -16.29 5.38 6.27
N THR A 67 -15.47 6.06 7.06
CA THR A 67 -15.77 7.41 7.55
C THR A 67 -14.55 8.31 7.36
N LEU A 68 -14.76 9.62 7.28
CA LEU A 68 -13.65 10.55 7.22
C LEU A 68 -12.86 10.52 8.54
N CYS A 69 -11.53 10.49 8.42
CA CYS A 69 -10.65 10.51 9.56
C CYS A 69 -10.54 11.93 10.11
N PRO A 70 -10.84 12.17 11.40
CA PRO A 70 -10.64 13.47 12.01
C PRO A 70 -9.15 13.84 11.99
N GLU A 71 -8.81 15.08 11.61
CA GLU A 71 -7.41 15.53 11.49
C GLU A 71 -6.65 15.43 12.82
N GLU A 72 -7.34 15.68 13.93
CA GLU A 72 -6.78 15.76 15.27
C GLU A 72 -6.35 14.40 15.85
N ILE A 73 -6.76 13.31 15.22
CA ILE A 73 -6.64 11.97 15.79
C ILE A 73 -5.18 11.50 15.91
N PHE A 74 -4.29 12.08 15.11
CA PHE A 74 -2.85 11.80 15.10
C PHE A 74 -1.98 12.99 15.54
N THR A 75 -2.54 14.06 16.11
CA THR A 75 -1.79 15.31 16.39
C THR A 75 -0.53 15.12 17.24
N ASN A 76 -0.51 14.12 18.13
CA ASN A 76 0.64 13.83 18.99
C ASN A 76 1.47 12.63 18.53
N ILE A 77 1.26 12.16 17.29
CA ILE A 77 1.84 10.92 16.79
C ILE A 77 2.45 11.17 15.43
N HIS A 78 3.74 10.86 15.32
CA HIS A 78 4.41 10.94 14.05
C HIS A 78 3.92 9.82 13.11
N ILE A 79 3.08 10.19 12.13
CA ILE A 79 2.39 9.25 11.24
C ILE A 79 3.34 8.35 10.42
N LYS A 80 4.60 8.75 10.22
CA LYS A 80 5.58 7.95 9.47
C LYS A 80 6.12 6.75 10.26
N ASN A 81 5.81 6.65 11.56
CA ASN A 81 6.32 5.59 12.42
C ASN A 81 5.61 4.24 12.23
N GLY A 82 4.54 4.17 11.44
CA GLY A 82 3.83 2.92 11.21
C GLY A 82 4.62 1.95 10.31
N PRO A 83 4.44 0.63 10.46
CA PRO A 83 5.30 -0.36 9.80
C PRO A 83 5.04 -0.48 8.29
N CYS A 84 6.07 -0.91 7.57
CA CYS A 84 5.97 -1.37 6.19
C CYS A 84 5.53 -2.84 6.15
N ARG A 85 4.72 -3.17 5.14
CA ARG A 85 4.28 -4.52 4.85
C ARG A 85 4.40 -4.78 3.35
N ILE A 86 4.92 -5.95 3.00
CA ILE A 86 4.88 -6.46 1.63
C ILE A 86 3.57 -7.25 1.45
N THR A 87 2.86 -6.95 0.38
CA THR A 87 1.53 -7.50 0.10
C THR A 87 1.53 -8.41 -1.12
N ALA A 88 2.46 -8.19 -2.05
CA ALA A 88 2.75 -9.09 -3.15
C ALA A 88 4.17 -8.91 -3.70
N VAL A 89 4.60 -9.94 -4.42
CA VAL A 89 5.82 -9.96 -5.22
C VAL A 89 5.40 -10.46 -6.60
N LYS A 90 5.71 -9.69 -7.65
CA LYS A 90 5.39 -10.02 -9.03
C LYS A 90 6.67 -10.06 -9.84
N GLU A 91 6.89 -11.16 -10.54
CA GLU A 91 7.96 -11.30 -11.51
C GLU A 91 7.46 -10.80 -12.87
N HIS A 92 8.26 -10.00 -13.56
CA HIS A 92 7.98 -9.54 -14.91
C HIS A 92 8.76 -10.45 -15.88
N PRO A 93 8.09 -11.32 -16.65
CA PRO A 93 8.77 -12.25 -17.54
C PRO A 93 9.49 -11.47 -18.65
N MET A 94 10.78 -11.76 -18.82
CA MET A 94 11.66 -11.04 -19.75
C MET A 94 11.58 -11.54 -21.20
N ASP A 95 11.17 -12.80 -21.42
CA ASP A 95 10.97 -13.38 -22.76
C ASP A 95 10.35 -14.79 -22.64
N PRO A 96 9.48 -15.24 -23.58
CA PRO A 96 8.96 -16.61 -23.56
C PRO A 96 10.04 -17.71 -23.69
N GLU A 97 11.18 -17.40 -24.32
CA GLU A 97 12.26 -18.37 -24.53
C GLU A 97 13.16 -18.57 -23.30
N ASN A 98 13.12 -17.66 -22.31
CA ASN A 98 13.92 -17.72 -21.07
C ASN A 98 13.11 -18.12 -19.83
N ILE A 99 11.88 -18.61 -20.02
CA ILE A 99 10.95 -19.03 -18.93
C ILE A 99 11.58 -20.08 -17.99
N GLN A 100 12.55 -20.86 -18.46
CA GLN A 100 13.20 -21.91 -17.65
C GLN A 100 14.12 -21.40 -16.52
N LEU A 101 14.44 -20.10 -16.45
CA LEU A 101 15.39 -19.56 -15.47
C LEU A 101 14.80 -18.62 -14.41
N ILE A 102 13.47 -18.51 -14.36
CA ILE A 102 12.78 -17.75 -13.31
C ILE A 102 11.65 -18.62 -12.76
N THR A 103 12.04 -19.62 -12.00
CA THR A 103 11.13 -20.23 -11.03
C THR A 103 11.82 -20.25 -9.68
N THR A 104 11.26 -19.48 -8.76
CA THR A 104 11.61 -19.40 -7.34
C THR A 104 13.03 -18.91 -7.00
N ARG A 105 13.08 -17.78 -6.28
CA ARG A 105 14.23 -17.25 -5.53
C ARG A 105 15.22 -16.42 -6.37
N LEU A 106 14.79 -15.26 -6.88
CA LEU A 106 15.71 -14.16 -7.20
C LEU A 106 16.02 -13.31 -5.95
N LEU A 107 15.06 -13.22 -5.03
CA LEU A 107 15.14 -12.32 -3.90
C LEU A 107 14.51 -12.93 -2.65
N THR A 108 15.24 -12.89 -1.54
CA THR A 108 14.67 -13.06 -0.20
C THR A 108 14.37 -11.66 0.33
N VAL A 109 13.13 -11.45 0.75
CA VAL A 109 12.66 -10.18 1.29
C VAL A 109 12.31 -10.34 2.75
N GLN A 110 12.95 -9.56 3.61
CA GLN A 110 12.75 -9.58 5.06
C GLN A 110 12.39 -8.18 5.53
N LEU A 111 11.50 -8.09 6.52
CA LEU A 111 11.29 -6.85 7.24
C LEU A 111 12.46 -6.68 8.22
N GLU A 112 13.11 -5.52 8.19
CA GLU A 112 14.23 -5.24 9.06
C GLU A 112 13.71 -4.61 10.37
N GLY A 113 13.98 -5.29 11.49
CA GLY A 113 13.61 -4.85 12.84
C GLY A 113 13.20 -5.99 13.76
N THR A 114 13.74 -5.99 14.98
CA THR A 114 13.40 -6.97 16.04
C THR A 114 12.39 -6.42 17.05
N LEU A 115 12.05 -5.13 16.96
CA LEU A 115 11.22 -4.41 17.93
C LEU A 115 9.93 -3.93 17.26
N TYR A 116 8.85 -4.62 17.58
CA TYR A 116 7.49 -4.18 17.34
C TYR A 116 7.26 -2.77 17.92
N PRO A 117 6.59 -1.81 17.24
CA PRO A 117 5.95 -1.86 15.92
C PRO A 117 6.74 -1.11 14.80
N LEU A 118 8.05 -0.92 14.93
CA LEU A 118 8.83 0.08 14.17
C LEU A 118 9.49 -0.42 12.87
N ASN A 119 8.93 -1.45 12.22
CA ASN A 119 9.56 -2.06 11.03
C ASN A 119 9.35 -1.18 9.79
N ASN A 120 10.20 -0.17 9.62
CA ASN A 120 10.14 0.80 8.51
C ASN A 120 11.02 0.42 7.33
N ASN A 121 11.79 -0.66 7.45
CA ASN A 121 12.83 -1.00 6.50
C ASN A 121 12.60 -2.40 5.93
N ILE A 122 13.07 -2.58 4.70
CA ILE A 122 12.96 -3.84 3.97
C ILE A 122 14.34 -4.25 3.52
N LEU A 123 14.80 -5.39 4.02
CA LEU A 123 16.05 -6.02 3.61
C LEU A 123 15.77 -6.90 2.39
N LEU A 124 16.45 -6.57 1.30
CA LEU A 124 16.50 -7.35 0.08
C LEU A 124 17.81 -8.14 0.09
N GLN A 125 17.73 -9.45 -0.15
CA GLN A 125 18.89 -10.31 -0.32
C GLN A 125 18.77 -11.06 -1.65
N SER A 126 19.73 -10.85 -2.54
CA SER A 126 19.82 -11.61 -3.78
C SER A 126 20.17 -13.06 -3.48
N THR A 127 19.48 -13.98 -4.13
CA THR A 127 19.67 -15.44 -3.93
C THR A 127 20.41 -16.10 -5.10
N GLY A 128 20.94 -15.31 -6.05
CA GLY A 128 21.71 -15.82 -7.18
C GLY A 128 22.72 -14.80 -7.73
N GLU A 129 23.38 -15.14 -8.84
CA GLU A 129 24.41 -14.30 -9.47
C GLU A 129 23.85 -13.07 -10.20
N LYS A 130 22.51 -12.95 -10.31
CA LYS A 130 21.87 -11.82 -10.97
C LYS A 130 21.98 -10.57 -10.11
N LYS A 131 22.57 -9.53 -10.70
CA LYS A 131 22.61 -8.17 -10.15
C LYS A 131 21.37 -7.41 -10.60
N PHE A 132 20.86 -6.58 -9.71
CA PHE A 132 19.92 -5.52 -10.06
C PHE A 132 20.75 -4.25 -10.27
N ASP A 133 20.46 -3.50 -11.32
CA ASP A 133 21.25 -2.31 -11.69
C ASP A 133 20.64 -1.04 -11.12
N THR A 134 19.30 -0.99 -11.07
CA THR A 134 18.54 0.16 -10.58
C THR A 134 17.33 -0.32 -9.80
N ILE A 135 16.96 0.42 -8.76
CA ILE A 135 15.72 0.23 -8.01
C ILE A 135 14.96 1.55 -8.02
N GLU A 136 13.68 1.48 -8.37
CA GLU A 136 12.78 2.64 -8.34
C GLU A 136 11.62 2.39 -7.39
N ILE A 137 11.31 3.39 -6.55
CA ILE A 137 10.20 3.36 -5.60
C ILE A 137 9.16 4.37 -6.08
N TYR A 138 7.93 3.92 -6.27
CA TYR A 138 6.82 4.75 -6.69
C TYR A 138 5.73 4.82 -5.63
N ASN A 139 5.04 5.95 -5.59
CA ASN A 139 3.75 6.08 -4.91
C ASN A 139 2.67 5.49 -5.82
N SER A 140 1.98 4.44 -5.40
CA SER A 140 1.01 3.73 -6.26
C SER A 140 -0.25 4.54 -6.55
N LEU A 141 -0.60 5.52 -5.70
CA LEU A 141 -1.80 6.36 -5.90
C LEU A 141 -1.58 7.48 -6.92
N SER A 142 -0.43 8.13 -6.86
CA SER A 142 -0.06 9.24 -7.76
C SER A 142 0.76 8.80 -8.97
N ASN A 143 1.24 7.55 -8.97
CA ASN A 143 2.11 6.98 -9.99
C ASN A 143 3.45 7.74 -10.16
N GLN A 144 3.87 8.48 -9.13
CA GLN A 144 5.10 9.28 -9.14
C GLN A 144 6.28 8.51 -8.56
N ILE A 145 7.47 8.70 -9.12
CA ILE A 145 8.73 8.22 -8.55
C ILE A 145 9.02 9.04 -7.30
N ILE A 146 9.28 8.34 -6.21
CA ILE A 146 9.64 8.92 -4.90
C ILE A 146 11.14 8.84 -4.70
N GLN A 147 11.74 7.75 -5.14
CA GLN A 147 13.16 7.50 -4.96
C GLN A 147 13.69 6.59 -6.06
N GLU A 148 14.87 6.94 -6.55
CA GLU A 148 15.69 6.09 -7.42
C GLU A 148 16.97 5.75 -6.66
N LEU A 149 17.36 4.49 -6.70
CA LEU A 149 18.49 3.95 -5.97
C LEU A 149 19.38 3.14 -6.90
N ASP A 150 20.68 3.21 -6.64
CA ASP A 150 21.62 2.25 -7.23
C ASP A 150 21.21 0.83 -6.87
N GLY A 151 21.42 -0.07 -7.82
CA GLY A 151 21.24 -1.50 -7.67
C GLY A 151 22.14 -2.16 -6.62
N PHE A 152 22.15 -3.48 -6.61
CA PHE A 152 22.91 -4.30 -5.66
C PHE A 152 23.16 -5.70 -6.21
N SER A 153 24.22 -6.33 -5.71
CA SER A 153 24.55 -7.73 -6.00
C SER A 153 24.14 -8.69 -4.89
N ASP A 154 24.28 -8.28 -3.63
CA ASP A 154 24.15 -9.19 -2.48
C ASP A 154 22.98 -8.77 -1.59
N THR A 155 23.11 -7.65 -0.90
CA THR A 155 22.07 -7.13 0.00
C THR A 155 21.81 -5.65 -0.21
N LYS A 156 20.57 -5.22 0.02
CA LYS A 156 20.16 -3.82 0.00
C LYS A 156 19.05 -3.60 1.00
N THR A 157 19.15 -2.52 1.79
CA THR A 157 18.07 -2.08 2.67
C THR A 157 17.32 -0.93 2.02
N LEU A 158 16.00 -1.06 1.89
CA LEU A 158 15.10 0.02 1.52
C LEU A 158 14.57 0.69 2.80
N ASN A 159 14.78 2.00 2.94
CA ASN A 159 14.40 2.77 4.12
C ASN A 159 13.14 3.61 3.85
N PHE A 160 12.07 3.36 4.61
CA PHE A 160 10.80 4.12 4.54
C PHE A 160 10.51 4.91 5.82
N GLN A 161 11.51 5.27 6.62
CA GLN A 161 11.34 6.10 7.82
C GLN A 161 10.76 7.48 7.49
N GLU A 162 11.18 8.06 6.37
CA GLU A 162 10.72 9.38 5.92
C GLU A 162 9.50 9.32 4.99
N ALA A 163 9.02 8.12 4.65
CA ALA A 163 7.86 7.92 3.80
C ALA A 163 6.56 8.10 4.59
N HIS A 164 5.56 8.73 3.96
CA HIS A 164 4.22 8.83 4.54
C HIS A 164 3.51 7.47 4.51
N PRO A 165 2.51 7.21 5.37
CA PRO A 165 1.60 6.08 5.17
C PRO A 165 0.98 6.09 3.77
N GLY A 166 0.82 4.92 3.17
CA GLY A 166 0.30 4.81 1.81
C GLY A 166 0.75 3.56 1.06
N PHE A 167 0.46 3.56 -0.23
CA PHE A 167 0.72 2.44 -1.15
C PHE A 167 1.93 2.74 -2.00
N TYR A 168 2.83 1.77 -2.06
CA TYR A 168 4.10 1.89 -2.76
C TYR A 168 4.29 0.68 -3.68
N ARG A 169 5.00 0.89 -4.78
CA ARG A 169 5.55 -0.20 -5.59
C ARG A 169 7.05 0.01 -5.75
N VAL A 170 7.81 -1.06 -5.63
CA VAL A 170 9.26 -1.05 -5.86
C VAL A 170 9.54 -1.88 -7.08
N LEU A 171 10.09 -1.26 -8.11
CA LEU A 171 10.53 -1.92 -9.33
C LEU A 171 12.04 -2.12 -9.27
N LEU A 172 12.47 -3.35 -9.52
CA LEU A 172 13.87 -3.69 -9.65
C LEU A 172 14.17 -3.93 -11.13
N PHE A 173 15.25 -3.32 -11.60
CA PHE A 173 15.64 -3.34 -13.00
C PHE A 173 16.95 -4.10 -13.19
N ASN A 174 17.05 -4.74 -14.34
CA ASN A 174 18.28 -5.25 -14.90
C ASN A 174 18.36 -4.78 -16.35
N SER A 175 19.45 -4.13 -16.72
CA SER A 175 19.68 -3.60 -18.07
C SER A 175 18.51 -2.74 -18.57
N GLN A 176 18.00 -1.84 -17.71
CA GLN A 176 16.85 -0.95 -17.97
C GLN A 176 15.48 -1.64 -18.11
N MET A 177 15.39 -2.94 -17.89
CA MET A 177 14.14 -3.68 -17.97
C MET A 177 13.65 -4.09 -16.56
N PRO A 178 12.36 -3.87 -16.21
CA PRO A 178 11.83 -4.25 -14.90
C PRO A 178 11.72 -5.79 -14.82
N VAL A 179 12.39 -6.40 -13.86
CA VAL A 179 12.41 -7.85 -13.64
C VAL A 179 11.53 -8.29 -12.48
N LEU A 180 11.39 -7.45 -11.46
CA LEU A 180 10.68 -7.76 -10.24
C LEU A 180 9.96 -6.51 -9.74
N GLU A 181 8.76 -6.72 -9.21
CA GLU A 181 7.93 -5.70 -8.59
C GLU A 181 7.51 -6.16 -7.21
N LEU A 182 7.69 -5.31 -6.21
CA LEU A 182 7.19 -5.49 -4.85
C LEU A 182 6.03 -4.52 -4.62
N SER A 183 4.87 -5.03 -4.24
CA SER A 183 3.75 -4.21 -3.75
C SER A 183 3.87 -4.06 -2.24
N LEU A 184 3.73 -2.82 -1.79
CA LEU A 184 4.08 -2.41 -0.43
C LEU A 184 3.01 -1.50 0.14
N PHE A 185 2.71 -1.71 1.41
CA PHE A 185 1.82 -0.85 2.18
C PHE A 185 2.53 -0.35 3.43
N LYS A 186 2.67 0.97 3.55
CA LYS A 186 3.14 1.65 4.74
C LYS A 186 1.93 2.02 5.58
N ASN A 187 1.81 1.42 6.75
CA ASN A 187 0.67 1.60 7.63
C ASN A 187 0.75 2.91 8.42
N PHE A 188 -0.41 3.36 8.90
CA PHE A 188 -0.45 4.28 10.03
C PHE A 188 -0.02 3.56 11.33
N PRO A 189 0.58 4.30 12.28
CA PRO A 189 1.11 3.71 13.52
C PRO A 189 0.01 3.20 14.47
N LEU A 190 -1.22 3.72 14.38
CA LEU A 190 -2.36 3.30 15.19
C LEU A 190 -3.58 2.97 14.33
N VAL A 191 -4.44 2.10 14.85
CA VAL A 191 -5.80 1.80 14.36
C VAL A 191 -6.80 2.69 15.09
N VAL A 192 -7.82 3.15 14.38
CA VAL A 192 -8.85 4.05 14.92
C VAL A 192 -10.14 3.30 15.20
N SER A 193 -10.67 3.41 16.42
CA SER A 193 -11.94 2.79 16.81
C SER A 193 -12.93 3.85 17.32
N PRO A 194 -14.23 3.75 17.00
CA PRO A 194 -15.24 4.62 17.59
C PRO A 194 -15.38 4.33 19.09
N ILE A 195 -15.45 5.40 19.90
CA ILE A 195 -15.76 5.28 21.32
C ILE A 195 -17.28 5.07 21.44
N LYS A 196 -17.68 3.95 22.06
CA LYS A 196 -19.09 3.58 22.24
C LYS A 196 -19.92 4.76 22.78
N TYR A 197 -21.08 4.99 22.16
CA TYR A 197 -22.05 6.02 22.54
C TYR A 197 -21.55 7.47 22.43
N THR A 198 -20.49 7.72 21.64
CA THR A 198 -20.01 9.08 21.34
C THR A 198 -19.67 9.20 19.85
N ASN A 199 -19.58 10.43 19.35
CA ASN A 199 -19.03 10.74 18.01
C ASN A 199 -17.49 10.87 18.03
N LYS A 200 -16.84 10.41 19.10
CA LYS A 200 -15.39 10.52 19.29
C LYS A 200 -14.72 9.20 18.91
N PHE A 201 -13.47 9.30 18.51
CA PHE A 201 -12.63 8.17 18.17
C PHE A 201 -11.47 8.04 19.16
N GLN A 202 -10.99 6.82 19.33
CA GLN A 202 -9.78 6.51 20.09
C GLN A 202 -8.81 5.78 19.17
N CYS A 203 -7.52 5.94 19.46
CA CYS A 203 -6.48 5.21 18.76
C CYS A 203 -5.96 4.05 19.62
N ILE A 204 -5.65 2.95 18.96
CA ILE A 204 -5.08 1.75 19.57
C ILE A 204 -3.82 1.41 18.79
N PRO A 205 -2.72 0.99 19.45
CA PRO A 205 -1.54 0.49 18.77
C PRO A 205 -1.92 -0.52 17.69
N THR A 206 -1.38 -0.31 16.51
CA THR A 206 -1.62 -1.23 15.42
C THR A 206 -0.99 -2.58 15.77
N VAL A 207 -1.84 -3.60 15.97
CA VAL A 207 -1.41 -4.98 16.21
C VAL A 207 -1.58 -5.81 14.92
N TRP A 208 -0.59 -5.77 14.02
CA TRP A 208 -0.41 -6.71 12.90
C TRP A 208 0.53 -7.86 13.26
#